data_AF-A0A7J8IWP7-F1
#
_entry.id   AF-A0A7J8IWP7-F1
#
_cell.length_a   1.000
_cell.length_b   1.000
_cell.length_c   1.000
_cell.angle_alpha   90.00
_cell.angle_beta   90.00
_cell.angle_gamma   90.00
#
_symmetry.space_group_name_H-M   'P 1'
#
loop_
_entity.id
_entity.type
_entity.pdbx_description
1 polymer ?
#
loop_
_entity_poly.entity_id
_entity_poly.type
_entity_poly.pdbx_seq_one_letter_code
_entity_poly.pdbx_strand_id
1 'polypeptide(L)'
;MISDGMHTNPAALRIAHRAHPQGLVLVTDAIPALGLGNGRHTLGQQEVEVDGLTAYVAGTKTLSGSITPMDVCVRHFLQATGCSVESALEAASLHPAQLLGLEKRKGTLDFGADADFVMLDDSLHIQATYISGELVWQAEEARQ
;
A
#
# COMPACT_ATOMS: atom_id res chain seq x y z
N MET A 1 4.75 1.39 8.03
CA MET A 1 5.12 -0.04 8.06
C MET A 1 4.91 -0.64 6.69
N ILE A 2 5.85 -1.46 6.24
CA ILE A 2 5.75 -2.20 4.98
C ILE A 2 5.03 -3.52 5.27
N SER A 3 3.79 -3.65 4.79
CA SER A 3 2.92 -4.80 5.05
C SER A 3 2.81 -5.70 3.82
N ASP A 4 3.94 -6.18 3.31
CA ASP A 4 4.00 -7.06 2.13
C ASP A 4 4.22 -8.54 2.46
N GLY A 5 4.32 -8.89 3.75
CA GLY A 5 4.61 -10.25 4.21
C GLY A 5 6.08 -10.66 4.09
N MET A 6 6.92 -9.81 3.49
CA MET A 6 8.35 -10.06 3.28
C MET A 6 9.22 -9.23 4.23
N HIS A 7 8.95 -7.92 4.31
CA HIS A 7 9.70 -6.99 5.17
C HIS A 7 9.32 -7.12 6.63
N THR A 8 8.03 -7.31 6.89
CA THR A 8 7.49 -7.32 8.26
C THR A 8 6.79 -8.64 8.54
N ASN A 9 7.26 -9.35 9.57
CA ASN A 9 6.58 -10.54 10.07
C ASN A 9 5.15 -10.18 10.56
N PRO A 10 4.12 -11.00 10.28
CA PRO A 10 2.76 -10.75 10.75
C PRO A 10 2.63 -10.49 12.26
N ALA A 11 3.48 -11.09 13.09
CA ALA A 11 3.51 -10.82 14.53
C ALA A 11 3.91 -9.38 14.85
N ALA A 12 4.86 -8.81 14.13
CA ALA A 12 5.26 -7.42 14.30
C ALA A 12 4.16 -6.44 13.87
N LEU A 13 3.43 -6.74 12.78
CA LEU A 13 2.24 -5.97 12.38
C LEU A 13 1.17 -5.96 13.49
N ARG A 14 0.89 -7.11 14.09
CA ARG A 14 -0.04 -7.22 15.23
C ARG A 14 0.40 -6.43 16.44
N ILE A 15 1.68 -6.51 16.80
CA ILE A 15 2.24 -5.78 17.94
C ILE A 15 2.12 -4.27 17.71
N ALA A 16 2.54 -3.79 16.53
CA ALA A 16 2.48 -2.38 16.19
C ALA A 16 1.03 -1.84 16.20
N HIS A 17 0.10 -2.57 15.58
CA HIS A 17 -1.31 -2.19 15.56
C HIS A 17 -1.91 -2.12 16.97
N ARG A 18 -1.62 -3.11 17.84
CA ARG A 18 -2.11 -3.10 19.23
C ARG A 18 -1.47 -2.01 20.08
N ALA A 19 -0.21 -1.66 19.81
CA ALA A 19 0.50 -0.63 20.56
C ALA A 19 -0.01 0.77 20.24
N HIS A 20 -0.28 1.07 18.95
CA HIS A 20 -0.74 2.39 18.54
C HIS A 20 -1.59 2.33 17.25
N PRO A 21 -2.87 1.93 17.33
CA PRO A 21 -3.69 1.70 16.14
C PRO A 21 -3.88 2.97 15.28
N GLN A 22 -4.14 4.12 15.91
CA GLN A 22 -4.42 5.41 15.23
C GLN A 22 -3.19 6.11 14.62
N GLY A 23 -2.00 5.56 14.82
CA GLY A 23 -0.73 6.16 14.38
C GLY A 23 0.07 5.20 13.52
N LEU A 24 -0.48 4.03 13.26
CA LEU A 24 0.10 3.08 12.33
C LEU A 24 -0.21 3.56 10.91
N VAL A 25 0.85 3.94 10.21
CA VAL A 25 0.81 4.32 8.80
C VAL A 25 1.36 3.17 7.96
N LEU A 26 0.62 2.73 6.95
CA LEU A 26 1.11 1.80 5.94
C LEU A 26 1.88 2.57 4.86
N VAL A 27 3.00 2.00 4.44
CA VAL A 27 3.80 2.48 3.30
C VAL A 27 4.16 1.27 2.46
N THR A 28 4.29 1.46 1.15
CA THR A 28 4.77 0.39 0.28
C THR A 28 6.28 0.25 0.36
N ASP A 29 7.00 1.38 0.48
CA ASP A 29 8.44 1.46 0.18
C ASP A 29 8.75 0.88 -1.22
N ALA A 30 7.81 1.07 -2.16
CA ALA A 30 7.91 0.51 -3.49
C ALA A 30 9.03 1.17 -4.29
N ILE A 31 9.76 0.36 -5.05
CA ILE A 31 10.83 0.82 -5.94
C ILE A 31 10.35 0.93 -7.39
N PRO A 32 11.08 1.63 -8.29
CA PRO A 32 10.65 1.83 -9.68
C PRO A 32 10.38 0.54 -10.48
N ALA A 33 10.86 -0.60 -10.00
CA ALA A 33 10.62 -1.91 -10.61
C ALA A 33 9.19 -2.46 -10.36
N LEU A 34 8.39 -1.84 -9.47
CA LEU A 34 6.99 -2.21 -9.28
C LEU A 34 6.22 -2.13 -10.61
N GLY A 35 5.67 -3.26 -11.04
CA GLY A 35 4.92 -3.38 -12.29
C GLY A 35 5.75 -3.70 -13.54
N LEU A 36 7.08 -3.82 -13.43
CA LEU A 36 7.96 -4.09 -14.57
C LEU A 36 8.33 -5.59 -14.74
N GLY A 37 7.92 -6.45 -13.81
CA GLY A 37 8.17 -7.89 -13.83
C GLY A 37 9.54 -8.31 -13.29
N ASN A 38 9.80 -9.61 -13.31
CA ASN A 38 11.03 -10.21 -12.78
C ASN A 38 12.27 -9.80 -13.58
N GLY A 39 13.42 -9.79 -12.90
CA GLY A 39 14.73 -9.55 -13.53
C GLY A 39 15.53 -8.44 -12.86
N ARG A 40 16.59 -7.99 -13.54
CA ARG A 40 17.46 -6.93 -13.05
C ARG A 40 16.87 -5.56 -13.38
N HIS A 41 16.83 -4.71 -12.37
CA HIS A 41 16.41 -3.31 -12.44
C HIS A 41 17.40 -2.42 -11.69
N THR A 42 17.18 -1.11 -11.72
CA THR A 42 18.02 -0.14 -11.03
C THR A 42 17.23 0.68 -10.03
N LEU A 43 17.75 0.81 -8.81
CA LEU A 43 17.33 1.80 -7.82
C LEU A 43 18.46 2.82 -7.66
N GLY A 44 18.39 3.92 -8.42
CA GLY A 44 19.50 4.85 -8.54
C GLY A 44 20.73 4.18 -9.15
N GLN A 45 21.85 4.18 -8.43
CA GLN A 45 23.09 3.52 -8.85
C GLN A 45 23.17 2.03 -8.44
N GLN A 46 22.21 1.55 -7.65
CA GLN A 46 22.20 0.17 -7.15
C GLN A 46 21.46 -0.74 -8.13
N GLU A 47 22.09 -1.85 -8.51
CA GLU A 47 21.39 -2.94 -9.20
C GLU A 47 20.55 -3.74 -8.21
N VAL A 48 19.30 -4.01 -8.58
CA VAL A 48 18.37 -4.84 -7.81
C VAL A 48 17.85 -5.97 -8.69
N GLU A 49 17.59 -7.12 -8.08
CA GLU A 49 17.00 -8.28 -8.72
C GLU A 49 15.60 -8.53 -8.16
N VAL A 50 14.60 -8.44 -9.03
CA VAL A 50 13.21 -8.73 -8.71
C VAL A 50 12.90 -10.19 -9.00
N ASP A 51 12.43 -10.89 -7.98
CA ASP A 51 11.99 -12.27 -8.04
C ASP A 51 10.61 -12.39 -7.36
N GLY A 52 9.57 -12.47 -8.20
CA GLY A 52 8.18 -12.49 -7.76
C GLY A 52 7.80 -11.18 -7.09
N LEU A 53 7.48 -11.25 -5.79
CA LEU A 53 7.07 -10.09 -4.98
C LEU A 53 8.22 -9.46 -4.19
N THR A 54 9.46 -9.88 -4.44
CA THR A 54 10.63 -9.46 -3.65
C THR A 54 11.67 -8.78 -4.52
N ALA A 55 12.29 -7.73 -3.98
CA ALA A 55 13.47 -7.09 -4.57
C ALA A 55 14.68 -7.27 -3.65
N TYR A 56 15.78 -7.76 -4.22
CA TYR A 56 17.05 -7.91 -3.53
C TYR A 56 18.12 -7.01 -4.14
N VAL A 57 19.12 -6.60 -3.35
CA VAL A 57 20.38 -6.09 -3.93
C VAL A 57 21.00 -7.20 -4.77
N ALA A 58 21.31 -6.91 -6.05
CA ALA A 58 21.74 -7.92 -7.01
C ALA A 58 22.93 -8.74 -6.48
N GLY A 59 22.84 -10.06 -6.58
CA GLY A 59 23.87 -10.98 -6.08
C GLY A 59 23.83 -11.23 -4.56
N THR A 60 22.82 -10.74 -3.85
CA THR A 60 22.65 -10.96 -2.40
C THR A 60 21.24 -11.46 -2.06
N LYS A 61 20.95 -11.60 -0.76
CA LYS A 61 19.59 -11.81 -0.21
C LYS A 61 19.12 -10.66 0.67
N THR A 62 19.77 -9.50 0.57
CA THR A 62 19.36 -8.28 1.29
C THR A 62 18.22 -7.62 0.55
N LEU A 63 17.09 -7.41 1.22
CA LEU A 63 15.94 -6.70 0.67
C LEU A 63 16.30 -5.26 0.28
N SER A 64 15.74 -4.78 -0.82
CA SER A 64 15.96 -3.42 -1.33
C SER A 64 14.64 -2.81 -1.79
N GLY A 65 13.85 -2.31 -0.83
CA GLY A 65 12.50 -1.81 -1.05
C GLY A 65 11.52 -2.92 -1.45
N SER A 66 10.29 -2.54 -1.75
CA SER A 66 9.19 -3.47 -2.06
C SER A 66 8.76 -3.45 -3.53
N ILE A 67 8.13 -4.55 -3.95
CA ILE A 67 7.42 -4.70 -5.25
C ILE A 67 5.92 -4.90 -4.98
N THR A 68 5.44 -4.46 -3.82
CA THR A 68 4.04 -4.66 -3.40
C THR A 68 3.24 -3.35 -3.50
N PRO A 69 2.11 -3.34 -4.22
CA PRO A 69 1.24 -2.16 -4.30
C PRO A 69 0.44 -1.97 -3.00
N MET A 70 -0.06 -0.75 -2.79
CA MET A 70 -0.69 -0.33 -1.52
C MET A 70 -1.95 -1.15 -1.18
N ASP A 71 -2.75 -1.50 -2.18
CA ASP A 71 -3.98 -2.29 -1.98
C ASP A 71 -3.67 -3.71 -1.47
N VAL A 72 -2.60 -4.32 -1.98
CA VAL A 72 -2.09 -5.60 -1.44
C VAL A 72 -1.59 -5.40 0.00
N CYS A 73 -0.90 -4.31 0.30
CA CYS A 73 -0.46 -4.01 1.68
C CYS A 73 -1.64 -3.88 2.66
N VAL A 74 -2.74 -3.24 2.24
CA VAL A 74 -3.97 -3.11 3.03
C VAL A 74 -4.60 -4.49 3.28
N ARG A 75 -4.79 -5.30 2.23
CA ARG A 75 -5.37 -6.65 2.36
C ARG A 75 -4.51 -7.56 3.23
N HIS A 76 -3.19 -7.53 3.07
CA HIS A 76 -2.27 -8.29 3.91
C HIS A 76 -2.27 -7.80 5.37
N PHE A 77 -2.33 -6.48 5.59
CA PHE A 77 -2.40 -5.91 6.94
C PHE A 77 -3.68 -6.35 7.66
N LEU A 78 -4.83 -6.27 6.97
CA LEU A 78 -6.11 -6.75 7.45
C LEU A 78 -6.03 -8.23 7.85
N GLN A 79 -5.51 -9.08 6.97
CA GLN A 79 -5.34 -10.51 7.23
C GLN A 79 -4.41 -10.78 8.42
N ALA A 80 -3.26 -10.11 8.49
CA ALA A 80 -2.24 -10.34 9.50
C ALA A 80 -2.68 -9.91 10.90
N THR A 81 -3.48 -8.84 10.99
CA THR A 81 -3.90 -8.22 12.24
C THR A 81 -5.28 -8.63 12.71
N GLY A 82 -6.19 -8.97 11.80
CA GLY A 82 -7.60 -9.17 12.10
C GLY A 82 -8.31 -7.90 12.56
N CYS A 83 -7.79 -6.71 12.21
CA CYS A 83 -8.47 -5.44 12.46
C CYS A 83 -9.72 -5.29 11.59
N SER A 84 -10.44 -4.19 11.74
CA SER A 84 -11.58 -3.91 10.87
C SER A 84 -11.12 -3.41 9.49
N VAL A 85 -12.00 -3.50 8.49
CA VAL A 85 -11.71 -2.96 7.14
C VAL A 85 -11.41 -1.47 7.21
N GLU A 86 -12.17 -0.72 8.02
CA GLU A 86 -11.98 0.71 8.25
C GLU A 86 -10.59 0.98 8.82
N SER A 87 -10.19 0.23 9.85
CA SER A 87 -8.85 0.38 10.47
C SER A 87 -7.72 0.15 9.47
N ALA A 88 -7.88 -0.84 8.58
CA ALA A 88 -6.88 -1.15 7.56
C ALA A 88 -6.80 -0.04 6.48
N LEU A 89 -7.96 0.50 6.06
CA LEU A 89 -8.03 1.60 5.12
C LEU A 89 -7.52 2.92 5.71
N GLU A 90 -7.87 3.23 6.97
CA GLU A 90 -7.39 4.40 7.70
C GLU A 90 -5.86 4.41 7.81
N ALA A 91 -5.26 3.24 8.04
CA ALA A 91 -3.80 3.11 8.08
C ALA A 91 -3.10 3.46 6.76
N ALA A 92 -3.80 3.37 5.62
CA ALA A 92 -3.29 3.75 4.30
C ALA A 92 -3.79 5.13 3.80
N SER A 93 -4.69 5.79 4.53
CA SER A 93 -5.34 7.03 4.09
C SER A 93 -5.39 8.09 5.19
N LEU A 94 -6.27 7.93 6.19
CA LEU A 94 -6.47 8.87 7.28
C LEU A 94 -5.20 9.11 8.11
N HIS A 95 -4.55 8.05 8.58
CA HIS A 95 -3.36 8.17 9.45
C HIS A 95 -2.19 8.89 8.76
N PRO A 96 -1.81 8.58 7.50
CA PRO A 96 -0.78 9.38 6.82
C PRO A 96 -1.24 10.82 6.59
N ALA A 97 -2.52 11.08 6.32
CA ALA A 97 -3.01 12.45 6.19
C ALA A 97 -2.89 13.23 7.51
N GLN A 98 -3.28 12.64 8.64
CA GLN A 98 -3.13 13.22 9.98
C GLN A 98 -1.66 13.48 10.33
N LEU A 99 -0.78 12.51 10.04
CA LEU A 99 0.66 12.66 10.26
C LEU A 99 1.25 13.87 9.52
N LEU A 100 0.72 14.16 8.33
CA LEU A 100 1.15 15.27 7.48
C LEU A 100 0.35 16.58 7.71
N GLY A 101 -0.65 16.58 8.59
CA GLY A 101 -1.55 17.73 8.82
C GLY A 101 -2.45 18.05 7.62
N LEU A 102 -2.86 17.03 6.87
CA LEU A 102 -3.66 17.13 5.64
C LEU A 102 -5.08 16.58 5.79
N GLU A 103 -5.49 16.14 6.98
CA GLU A 103 -6.75 15.42 7.25
C GLU A 103 -8.01 16.22 6.91
N LYS A 104 -7.91 17.56 6.83
CA LYS A 104 -9.00 18.43 6.36
C LYS A 104 -9.25 18.35 4.86
N ARG A 105 -8.30 17.81 4.09
CA ARG A 105 -8.38 17.74 2.62
C ARG A 105 -8.14 16.34 2.05
N LYS A 106 -7.42 15.47 2.74
CA LYS A 106 -6.98 14.15 2.27
C LYS A 106 -7.23 13.09 3.33
N GLY A 107 -7.35 11.83 2.90
CA GLY A 107 -7.50 10.69 3.79
C GLY A 107 -8.89 10.53 4.42
N THR A 108 -9.83 11.39 4.07
CA THR A 108 -11.23 11.37 4.53
C THR A 108 -12.19 11.50 3.34
N LEU A 109 -13.40 10.98 3.50
CA LEU A 109 -14.52 11.16 2.57
C LEU A 109 -15.55 12.10 3.22
N ASP A 110 -15.17 13.37 3.36
CA ASP A 110 -15.98 14.40 4.02
C ASP A 110 -16.24 15.60 3.11
N PHE A 111 -17.29 16.35 3.41
CA PHE A 111 -17.58 17.60 2.71
C PHE A 111 -16.41 18.59 2.83
N GLY A 112 -15.95 19.10 1.68
CA GLY A 112 -14.84 20.04 1.59
C GLY A 112 -13.45 19.39 1.50
N ALA A 113 -13.35 18.06 1.61
CA ALA A 113 -12.14 17.34 1.25
C ALA A 113 -11.97 17.25 -0.28
N ASP A 114 -10.75 17.01 -0.75
CA ASP A 114 -10.52 16.76 -2.16
C ASP A 114 -11.16 15.42 -2.54
N ALA A 115 -11.80 15.35 -3.71
CA ALA A 115 -12.45 14.14 -4.21
C ALA A 115 -11.42 13.12 -4.75
N ASP A 116 -10.48 12.73 -3.89
CA ASP A 116 -9.49 11.67 -4.10
C ASP A 116 -9.98 10.41 -3.41
N PHE A 117 -10.45 9.44 -4.18
CA PHE A 117 -11.01 8.21 -3.63
C PHE A 117 -10.84 7.02 -4.57
N VAL A 118 -10.97 5.83 -3.99
CA VAL A 118 -10.96 4.57 -4.71
C VAL A 118 -12.30 3.88 -4.54
N MET A 119 -12.79 3.24 -5.60
CA MET A 119 -13.89 2.28 -5.51
C MET A 119 -13.29 0.90 -5.32
N LEU A 120 -13.80 0.17 -4.33
CA LEU A 120 -13.33 -1.17 -3.97
C LEU A 120 -14.48 -2.17 -4.07
N ASP A 121 -14.18 -3.42 -4.38
CA ASP A 121 -15.12 -4.53 -4.19
C ASP A 121 -15.11 -5.07 -2.75
N ASP A 122 -15.96 -6.05 -2.45
CA ASP A 122 -16.06 -6.69 -1.12
C ASP A 122 -14.77 -7.38 -0.68
N SER A 123 -13.86 -7.69 -1.62
CA SER A 123 -12.54 -8.27 -1.36
C SER A 123 -11.44 -7.22 -1.32
N LEU A 124 -11.80 -5.94 -1.34
CA LEU A 124 -10.90 -4.78 -1.34
C LEU A 124 -9.99 -4.71 -2.57
N HIS A 125 -10.41 -5.21 -3.73
CA HIS A 125 -9.74 -4.93 -5.00
C HIS A 125 -10.24 -3.63 -5.61
N ILE A 126 -9.31 -2.85 -6.18
CA ILE A 126 -9.62 -1.56 -6.79
C ILE A 126 -10.40 -1.76 -8.08
N GLN A 127 -11.58 -1.14 -8.15
CA GLN A 127 -12.45 -1.08 -9.33
C GLN A 127 -12.25 0.23 -10.11
N ALA A 128 -12.02 1.34 -9.40
CA ALA A 128 -11.76 2.64 -10.01
C ALA A 128 -10.96 3.54 -9.06
N THR A 129 -10.25 4.52 -9.60
CA THR A 129 -9.54 5.56 -8.84
C THR A 129 -9.89 6.94 -9.39
N TYR A 130 -10.19 7.85 -8.48
CA TYR A 130 -10.51 9.24 -8.76
C TYR A 130 -9.49 10.15 -8.10
N ILE A 131 -9.06 11.19 -8.82
CA ILE A 131 -8.19 12.25 -8.30
C ILE A 131 -8.86 13.59 -8.60
N SER A 132 -9.11 14.39 -7.57
CA SER A 132 -9.80 15.67 -7.66
C SER A 132 -11.16 15.58 -8.37
N GLY A 133 -11.85 14.45 -8.20
CA GLY A 133 -13.15 14.15 -8.80
C GLY A 133 -13.09 13.55 -10.20
N GLU A 134 -11.92 13.47 -10.82
CA GLU A 134 -11.74 12.92 -12.17
C GLU A 134 -11.38 11.43 -12.13
N LEU A 135 -12.04 10.62 -12.96
CA LEU A 135 -11.71 9.20 -13.12
C LEU A 135 -10.35 9.09 -13.83
N VAL A 136 -9.34 8.61 -13.12
CA VAL A 136 -7.97 8.47 -13.66
C VAL A 136 -7.58 7.03 -13.98
N TRP A 137 -8.30 6.06 -13.40
CA TRP A 137 -8.08 4.64 -13.64
C TRP A 137 -9.35 3.85 -13.38
N GLN A 138 -9.59 2.83 -14.18
CA GLN A 138 -10.69 1.88 -14.00
C GLN A 138 -10.17 0.48 -14.33
N ALA A 139 -10.59 -0.50 -13.53
CA ALA A 139 -10.36 -1.90 -13.86
C ALA A 139 -11.05 -2.21 -15.19
N GLU A 140 -10.35 -2.86 -16.13
CA GLU A 140 -11.01 -3.40 -17.31
C GLU A 140 -12.06 -4.43 -16.84
N GLU A 141 -13.33 -4.23 -17.20
CA GLU A 141 -14.31 -5.29 -17.11
C GLU A 141 -13.71 -6.50 -17.81
N ALA A 142 -13.55 -7.62 -17.10
CA ALA A 142 -13.16 -8.87 -17.72
C ALA A 142 -14.14 -9.12 -18.86
N ARG A 143 -13.70 -8.89 -20.11
CA ARG A 143 -14.46 -9.26 -21.29
C ARG A 143 -14.63 -10.78 -21.20
N GLN A 144 -15.82 -11.19 -20.76
CA GLN A 144 -16.26 -12.58 -20.84
C GLN A 144 -16.50 -12.95 -22.30
#